data_AF-A0AAV2P9K5-F1
#
_entry.id   AF-A0AAV2P9K5-F1
#
_cell.length_a   1.000
_cell.length_b   1.000
_cell.length_c   1.000
_cell.angle_alpha   90.00
_cell.angle_beta   90.00
_cell.angle_gamma   90.00
#
_symmetry.space_group_name_H-M   'P 1'
#
loop_
_entity.id
_entity.type
_entity.pdbx_description
1 polymer ?
#
loop_
_entity_poly.entity_id
_entity_poly.type
_entity_poly.pdbx_seq_one_letter_code
_entity_poly.pdbx_strand_id
1 'polypeptide(L)'
;MKNAHDNQATSPNVNYQRDMRYVFKPSSWILGSIGIWPVAFRGIGQHVSIIALVLCNFALGFAIVPCILHIIYDEKDLNIRLKLSGLLGFCLTAMMKYCVLAIRRPKILRCIEHVKNDWWQVKFNSDRKLMMKYAATGRRLSIISTTSMYIAGFIYHTILPFCTVHKVGNETIRPLVYPTYSQFYQTQMSPIYEIVYLAHCVCGYTMYTVTAGSCGLAAIFVTHACGQIDVIASRLEDLSRGKNFERSSDVNQRIAAIVSGHVRILRFCAAVQEILQEDWQDSDTVGLTTYFLLFVSFCFNMYILCYIGELLMAKSTQIGSTCFMIDWYQLPAKPVRDLVLVIAMSNHPIKISAGRMIDLSLATFGNVLKTSLAYLSFLRTLVM
;
A
#
# COMPACT_ATOMS: atom_id res chain seq x y z
N MET A 1 48.40 1.09 -9.09
CA MET A 1 47.67 1.52 -7.87
C MET A 1 46.64 0.46 -7.54
N LYS A 2 46.73 -0.14 -6.35
CA LYS A 2 45.83 -1.19 -5.83
C LYS A 2 44.40 -0.65 -5.69
N ASN A 3 43.42 -1.23 -6.39
CA ASN A 3 42.02 -1.05 -6.06
C ASN A 3 41.66 -2.02 -4.93
N ALA A 4 41.52 -1.46 -3.73
CA ALA A 4 41.00 -2.15 -2.56
C ALA A 4 39.50 -2.41 -2.76
N HIS A 5 39.15 -3.58 -3.28
CA HIS A 5 37.86 -4.17 -2.96
C HIS A 5 37.94 -4.64 -1.50
N ASP A 6 37.09 -4.05 -0.65
CA ASP A 6 36.89 -4.39 0.76
C ASP A 6 36.62 -5.90 0.92
N ASN A 7 37.70 -6.67 1.11
CA ASN A 7 37.69 -8.12 1.32
C ASN A 7 37.66 -8.51 2.80
N GLN A 8 37.17 -7.64 3.68
CA GLN A 8 36.98 -7.97 5.09
C GLN A 8 35.49 -8.05 5.41
N ALA A 9 35.00 -9.28 5.58
CA ALA A 9 33.73 -9.53 6.24
C ALA A 9 33.79 -8.91 7.65
N THR A 10 33.13 -7.77 7.82
CA THR A 10 33.07 -7.10 9.12
C THR A 10 32.13 -7.86 10.07
N SER A 11 32.22 -7.54 11.38
CA SER A 11 31.24 -7.97 12.39
C SER A 11 29.79 -7.64 11.94
N PRO A 12 28.76 -8.29 12.51
CA PRO A 12 27.35 -8.00 12.19
C PRO A 12 27.04 -6.50 12.15
N ASN A 13 26.12 -6.08 11.27
CA ASN A 13 25.83 -4.68 11.00
C ASN A 13 25.56 -3.88 12.29
N VAL A 14 26.54 -3.09 12.72
CA VAL A 14 26.48 -2.29 13.95
C VAL A 14 25.36 -1.23 13.88
N ASN A 15 24.98 -0.80 12.67
CA ASN A 15 23.98 0.24 12.43
C ASN A 15 22.55 -0.30 12.28
N TYR A 16 22.32 -1.61 12.39
CA TYR A 16 21.03 -2.23 12.08
C TYR A 16 19.85 -1.61 12.86
N GLN A 17 20.02 -1.23 14.12
CA GLN A 17 18.94 -0.60 14.91
C GLN A 17 18.52 0.76 14.35
N ARG A 18 19.49 1.54 13.86
CA ARG A 18 19.24 2.85 13.24
C ARG A 18 18.56 2.67 11.88
N ASP A 19 19.02 1.71 11.10
CA ASP A 19 18.42 1.35 9.81
C ASP A 19 16.97 0.89 10.03
N MET A 20 16.72 0.02 11.01
CA MET A 20 15.36 -0.44 11.32
C MET A 20 14.42 0.67 11.77
N ARG A 21 14.93 1.56 12.64
CA ARG A 21 14.17 2.73 13.07
C ARG A 21 13.84 3.63 11.88
N TYR A 22 14.77 3.84 10.96
CA TYR A 22 14.54 4.64 9.76
C TYR A 22 13.42 4.08 8.88
N VAL A 23 13.43 2.76 8.64
CA VAL A 23 12.48 2.07 7.75
C VAL A 23 11.07 2.09 8.33
N PHE A 24 10.92 1.68 9.59
CA PHE A 24 9.60 1.48 10.18
C PHE A 24 9.02 2.69 10.91
N LYS A 25 9.78 3.78 11.14
CA LYS A 25 9.29 4.94 11.90
C LYS A 25 7.95 5.50 11.39
N PRO A 26 7.75 5.77 10.08
CA PRO A 26 6.46 6.26 9.60
C PRO A 26 5.31 5.28 9.88
N SER A 27 5.48 4.01 9.52
CA SER A 27 4.46 2.98 9.74
C SER A 27 4.18 2.74 11.23
N SER A 28 5.19 2.89 12.09
CA SER A 28 5.05 2.75 13.55
C SER A 28 4.21 3.85 14.17
N TRP A 29 4.31 5.08 13.66
CA TRP A 29 3.49 6.19 14.12
C TRP A 29 2.04 6.02 13.64
N ILE A 30 1.85 5.73 12.35
CA ILE A 30 0.52 5.59 11.73
C ILE A 30 -0.25 4.41 12.33
N LEU A 31 0.34 3.22 12.40
CA LEU A 31 -0.33 2.05 12.99
C LEU A 31 -0.35 2.11 14.51
N GLY A 32 0.53 2.91 15.13
CA GLY A 32 0.57 3.10 16.57
C GLY A 32 -0.60 3.92 17.08
N SER A 33 -1.02 4.95 16.34
CA SER A 33 -2.15 5.82 16.74
C SER A 33 -3.47 5.07 16.83
N ILE A 34 -3.68 4.06 15.99
CA ILE A 34 -4.86 3.17 15.98
C ILE A 34 -4.64 1.86 16.75
N GLY A 35 -3.57 1.76 17.54
CA GLY A 35 -3.32 0.62 18.41
C GLY A 35 -2.91 -0.69 17.71
N ILE A 36 -2.69 -0.71 16.39
CA ILE A 36 -2.31 -1.92 15.65
C ILE A 36 -0.83 -2.24 15.80
N TRP A 37 0.04 -1.22 15.88
CA TRP A 37 1.48 -1.42 15.77
C TRP A 37 1.97 -2.48 16.76
N PRO A 38 2.65 -3.54 16.27
CA PRO A 38 3.10 -4.65 17.09
C PRO A 38 4.35 -4.22 17.86
N VAL A 39 4.17 -3.53 18.98
CA VAL A 39 5.25 -3.29 19.92
C VAL A 39 5.10 -4.27 21.07
N ALA A 40 6.22 -4.84 21.48
CA ALA A 40 6.38 -5.53 22.75
C ALA A 40 6.33 -4.52 23.92
N PHE A 41 5.28 -3.70 24.02
CA PHE A 41 5.06 -2.89 25.22
C PHE A 41 4.60 -3.84 26.33
N ARG A 42 5.49 -4.15 27.28
CA ARG A 42 5.07 -4.64 28.60
C ARG A 42 4.58 -3.44 29.42
N GLY A 43 3.40 -3.53 30.04
CA GLY A 43 2.83 -2.49 30.91
C GLY A 43 1.80 -1.57 30.24
N ILE A 44 1.80 -0.27 30.61
CA ILE A 44 0.76 0.73 30.27
C ILE A 44 0.47 0.83 28.76
N GLY A 45 1.50 0.70 27.91
CA GLY A 45 1.33 0.79 26.45
C GLY A 45 0.47 -0.31 25.82
N GLN A 46 0.37 -1.49 26.45
CA GLN A 46 -0.53 -2.55 25.99
C GLN A 46 -1.99 -2.19 26.21
N HIS A 47 -2.32 -1.61 27.37
CA HIS A 47 -3.67 -1.14 27.67
C HIS A 47 -4.08 0.00 26.74
N VAL A 48 -3.18 0.96 26.46
CA VAL A 48 -3.44 2.06 25.52
C VAL A 48 -3.76 1.54 24.11
N SER A 49 -3.01 0.55 23.62
CA SER A 49 -3.25 -0.08 22.31
C SER A 49 -4.59 -0.82 22.25
N ILE A 50 -5.01 -1.49 23.34
CA ILE A 50 -6.32 -2.15 23.43
C ILE A 50 -7.46 -1.12 23.49
N ILE A 51 -7.31 -0.07 24.30
CA ILE A 51 -8.30 1.00 24.41
C ILE A 51 -8.49 1.69 23.05
N ALA A 52 -7.39 2.04 22.37
CA ALA A 52 -7.44 2.61 21.02
C ALA A 52 -8.17 1.68 20.03
N LEU A 53 -7.92 0.36 20.13
CA LEU A 53 -8.59 -0.63 19.29
C LEU A 53 -10.09 -0.69 19.50
N VAL A 54 -10.53 -0.71 20.76
CA VAL A 54 -11.96 -0.71 21.11
C VAL A 54 -12.61 0.60 20.66
N LEU A 55 -11.97 1.74 20.92
CA LEU A 55 -12.49 3.06 20.57
C LEU A 55 -12.65 3.24 19.04
N CYS A 56 -11.65 2.85 18.25
CA CYS A 56 -11.71 2.93 16.79
C CYS A 56 -12.79 2.01 16.20
N ASN A 57 -12.97 0.79 16.72
CA ASN A 57 -14.07 -0.09 16.30
C ASN A 57 -15.44 0.47 16.68
N PHE A 58 -15.55 1.05 17.88
CA PHE A 58 -16.78 1.69 18.33
C PHE A 58 -17.16 2.88 17.42
N ALA A 59 -16.19 3.74 17.08
CA ALA A 59 -16.42 4.87 16.17
C ALA A 59 -16.86 4.41 14.77
N LEU A 60 -16.26 3.34 14.24
CA LEU A 60 -16.69 2.73 12.97
C LEU A 60 -18.12 2.20 13.06
N GLY A 61 -18.45 1.45 14.12
CA GLY A 61 -19.80 0.95 14.34
C GLY A 61 -20.84 2.06 14.50
N PHE A 62 -20.48 3.14 15.20
CA PHE A 62 -21.32 4.31 15.41
C PHE A 62 -21.67 5.04 14.11
N ALA A 63 -20.78 5.05 13.11
CA ALA A 63 -21.09 5.59 11.78
C ALA A 63 -21.89 4.60 10.90
N ILE A 64 -21.57 3.30 10.98
CA ILE A 64 -22.14 2.26 10.12
C ILE A 64 -23.61 1.99 10.48
N VAL A 65 -23.94 1.84 11.76
CA VAL A 65 -25.29 1.42 12.20
C VAL A 65 -26.36 2.44 11.81
N PRO A 66 -26.22 3.75 12.08
CA PRO A 66 -27.22 4.73 11.67
C PRO A 66 -27.31 4.90 10.16
N CYS A 67 -26.20 4.73 9.43
CA CYS A 67 -26.17 4.78 7.97
C CYS A 67 -26.96 3.60 7.35
N ILE A 68 -26.82 2.39 7.90
CA ILE A 68 -27.63 1.22 7.48
C ILE A 68 -29.11 1.49 7.72
N LEU A 69 -29.47 1.97 8.90
CA LEU A 69 -30.87 2.27 9.24
C LEU A 69 -31.46 3.34 8.31
N HIS A 70 -30.70 4.39 8.00
CA HIS A 70 -31.11 5.43 7.06
C HIS A 70 -31.36 4.89 5.65
N ILE A 71 -30.46 4.06 5.11
CA ILE A 71 -30.61 3.44 3.78
C ILE A 71 -31.86 2.55 3.71
N ILE A 72 -32.14 1.78 4.77
CA ILE A 72 -33.26 0.84 4.81
C ILE A 72 -34.60 1.56 4.96
N TYR A 73 -34.69 2.51 5.89
CA TYR A 73 -35.97 3.05 6.35
C TYR A 73 -36.32 4.43 5.81
N ASP A 74 -35.34 5.32 5.58
CA ASP A 74 -35.63 6.70 5.18
C ASP A 74 -35.56 6.88 3.67
N GLU A 75 -34.52 6.32 3.04
CA GLU A 75 -34.29 6.51 1.62
C GLU A 75 -35.19 5.58 0.81
N LYS A 76 -35.92 6.12 -0.16
CA LYS A 76 -36.74 5.35 -1.12
C LYS A 76 -36.19 5.42 -2.54
N ASP A 77 -35.37 6.43 -2.83
CA ASP A 77 -34.74 6.63 -4.13
C ASP A 77 -33.60 5.61 -4.33
N LEU A 78 -33.66 4.87 -5.44
CA LEU A 78 -32.68 3.83 -5.76
C LEU A 78 -31.28 4.41 -6.06
N ASN A 79 -31.19 5.60 -6.64
CA ASN A 79 -29.94 6.25 -6.98
C ASN A 79 -29.22 6.77 -5.72
N ILE A 80 -29.97 7.37 -4.80
CA ILE A 80 -29.42 7.81 -3.50
C ILE A 80 -29.01 6.59 -2.67
N ARG A 81 -29.86 5.55 -2.61
CA ARG A 81 -29.51 4.27 -1.96
C ARG A 81 -28.23 3.65 -2.54
N LEU A 82 -28.05 3.67 -3.85
CA LEU A 82 -26.86 3.12 -4.49
C LEU A 82 -25.59 3.91 -4.10
N LYS A 83 -25.64 5.25 -4.12
CA LYS A 83 -24.54 6.10 -3.66
C LYS A 83 -24.17 5.84 -2.19
N LEU A 84 -25.18 5.77 -1.32
CA LEU A 84 -24.99 5.51 0.11
C LEU A 84 -24.50 4.07 0.38
N SER A 85 -24.93 3.10 -0.42
CA SER A 85 -24.45 1.72 -0.34
C SER A 85 -22.96 1.60 -0.66
N GLY A 86 -22.44 2.42 -1.58
CA GLY A 86 -21.01 2.51 -1.87
C GLY A 86 -20.22 3.06 -0.68
N LEU A 87 -20.72 4.13 -0.05
CA LEU A 87 -20.13 4.72 1.16
C LEU A 87 -20.14 3.72 2.34
N LEU A 88 -21.25 3.02 2.53
CA LEU A 88 -21.39 1.97 3.54
C LEU A 88 -20.42 0.80 3.28
N GLY A 89 -20.32 0.34 2.03
CA GLY A 89 -19.40 -0.73 1.63
C GLY A 89 -17.93 -0.37 1.90
N PHE A 90 -17.57 0.89 1.71
CA PHE A 90 -16.24 1.41 2.06
C PHE A 90 -15.97 1.32 3.57
N CYS A 91 -16.93 1.77 4.40
CA CYS A 91 -16.81 1.70 5.86
C CYS A 91 -16.72 0.26 6.38
N LEU A 92 -17.55 -0.64 5.85
CA LEU A 92 -17.51 -2.07 6.18
C LEU A 92 -16.18 -2.72 5.78
N THR A 93 -15.63 -2.37 4.61
CA THR A 93 -14.31 -2.85 4.17
C THR A 93 -13.20 -2.37 5.09
N ALA A 94 -13.26 -1.11 5.53
CA ALA A 94 -12.29 -0.56 6.48
C ALA A 94 -12.37 -1.27 7.84
N MET A 95 -13.58 -1.51 8.37
CA MET A 95 -13.80 -2.28 9.60
C MET A 95 -13.27 -3.71 9.47
N MET A 96 -13.55 -4.41 8.36
CA MET A 96 -13.02 -5.74 8.11
C MET A 96 -11.49 -5.75 8.07
N LYS A 97 -10.87 -4.80 7.35
CA LYS A 97 -9.40 -4.66 7.29
C LYS A 97 -8.81 -4.39 8.67
N TYR A 98 -9.48 -3.56 9.48
CA TYR A 98 -9.05 -3.23 10.84
C TYR A 98 -9.01 -4.48 11.73
N CYS A 99 -10.11 -5.25 11.75
CA CYS A 99 -10.19 -6.52 12.46
C CYS A 99 -9.13 -7.53 11.99
N VAL A 100 -8.93 -7.65 10.67
CA VAL A 100 -7.93 -8.56 10.10
C VAL A 100 -6.51 -8.17 10.53
N LEU A 101 -6.15 -6.88 10.50
CA LEU A 101 -4.84 -6.41 10.95
C LEU A 101 -4.64 -6.61 12.45
N ALA A 102 -5.68 -6.35 13.26
CA ALA A 102 -5.67 -6.61 14.69
C ALA A 102 -5.41 -8.10 15.01
N ILE A 103 -6.13 -9.02 14.36
CA ILE A 103 -5.95 -10.47 14.52
C ILE A 103 -4.56 -10.91 14.02
N ARG A 104 -4.05 -10.31 12.93
CA ARG A 104 -2.75 -10.64 12.34
C ARG A 104 -1.56 -9.97 13.01
N ARG A 105 -1.77 -9.12 14.02
CA ARG A 105 -0.71 -8.45 14.80
C ARG A 105 0.48 -9.34 15.19
N PRO A 106 0.32 -10.56 15.74
CA PRO A 106 1.46 -11.43 16.07
C PRO A 106 2.22 -11.94 14.83
N LYS A 107 1.55 -12.07 13.67
CA LYS A 107 2.22 -12.41 12.41
C LYS A 107 3.02 -11.21 11.88
N ILE A 108 2.48 -9.99 11.97
CA ILE A 108 3.18 -8.76 11.59
C ILE A 108 4.44 -8.59 12.46
N LEU A 109 4.36 -8.85 13.78
CA LEU A 109 5.51 -8.83 14.67
C LEU A 109 6.62 -9.76 14.20
N ARG A 110 6.28 -11.03 13.91
CA ARG A 110 7.24 -12.02 13.41
C ARG A 110 7.89 -11.59 12.09
N CYS A 111 7.15 -10.95 11.19
CA CYS A 111 7.73 -10.39 9.95
C CYS A 111 8.71 -9.26 10.24
N ILE A 112 8.41 -8.35 11.17
CA ILE A 112 9.32 -7.27 11.57
C ILE A 112 10.58 -7.83 12.24
N GLU A 113 10.45 -8.85 13.09
CA GLU A 113 11.58 -9.55 13.70
C GLU A 113 12.45 -10.25 12.65
N HIS A 114 11.84 -10.85 11.63
CA HIS A 114 12.57 -11.45 10.51
C HIS A 114 13.38 -10.41 9.75
N VAL A 115 12.75 -9.29 9.35
CA VAL A 115 13.46 -8.16 8.72
C VAL A 115 14.60 -7.68 9.61
N LYS A 116 14.37 -7.49 10.92
CA LYS A 116 15.41 -7.08 11.87
C LYS A 116 16.60 -8.04 11.89
N ASN A 117 16.34 -9.35 11.87
CA ASN A 117 17.38 -10.38 11.84
C ASN A 117 18.17 -10.33 10.52
N ASP A 118 17.51 -10.14 9.39
CA ASP A 118 18.19 -9.99 8.09
C ASP A 118 19.15 -8.80 8.11
N TRP A 119 18.68 -7.65 8.61
CA TRP A 119 19.50 -6.43 8.73
C TRP A 119 20.70 -6.59 9.68
N TRP A 120 20.57 -7.40 10.72
CA TRP A 120 21.65 -7.74 11.65
C TRP A 120 22.71 -8.62 10.98
N GLN A 121 22.30 -9.59 10.16
CA GLN A 121 23.20 -10.56 9.53
C GLN A 121 24.01 -10.01 8.35
N VAL A 122 23.73 -8.79 7.87
CA VAL A 122 24.47 -8.16 6.78
C VAL A 122 25.92 -7.85 7.23
N LYS A 123 26.90 -8.45 6.54
CA LYS A 123 28.34 -8.25 6.79
C LYS A 123 29.04 -7.35 5.75
N PHE A 124 28.48 -7.25 4.55
CA PHE A 124 29.06 -6.49 3.44
C PHE A 124 28.38 -5.13 3.29
N ASN A 125 29.19 -4.08 3.09
CA ASN A 125 28.67 -2.72 2.94
C ASN A 125 27.95 -2.52 1.59
N SER A 126 28.31 -3.28 0.55
CA SER A 126 27.60 -3.33 -0.74
C SER A 126 26.14 -3.78 -0.55
N ASP A 127 25.94 -4.90 0.15
CA ASP A 127 24.62 -5.46 0.43
C ASP A 127 23.78 -4.51 1.29
N ARG A 128 24.41 -3.88 2.30
CA ARG A 128 23.73 -2.87 3.12
C ARG A 128 23.26 -1.67 2.29
N LYS A 129 24.09 -1.16 1.39
CA LYS A 129 23.72 -0.04 0.50
C LYS A 129 22.56 -0.43 -0.42
N LEU A 130 22.58 -1.66 -0.96
CA LEU A 130 21.51 -2.18 -1.81
C LEU A 130 20.19 -2.34 -1.04
N MET A 131 20.22 -2.93 0.15
CA MET A 131 19.05 -3.03 1.04
C MET A 131 18.51 -1.66 1.44
N MET A 132 19.38 -0.68 1.72
CA MET A 132 18.97 0.69 2.04
C MET A 132 18.28 1.38 0.85
N LYS A 133 18.70 1.12 -0.39
CA LYS A 133 18.03 1.64 -1.59
C LYS A 133 16.59 1.14 -1.69
N TYR A 134 16.39 -0.16 -1.52
CA TYR A 134 15.05 -0.76 -1.53
C TYR A 134 14.18 -0.29 -0.38
N ALA A 135 14.75 -0.22 0.83
CA ALA A 135 14.03 0.27 1.99
C ALA A 135 13.63 1.75 1.87
N ALA A 136 14.46 2.58 1.23
CA ALA A 136 14.10 3.95 0.90
C ALA A 136 12.94 4.03 -0.11
N THR A 137 12.92 3.15 -1.12
CA THR A 137 11.79 3.04 -2.06
C THR A 137 10.51 2.65 -1.34
N GLY A 138 10.52 1.60 -0.52
CA GLY A 138 9.35 1.18 0.27
C GLY A 138 8.84 2.28 1.20
N ARG A 139 9.75 2.99 1.86
CA ARG A 139 9.43 4.14 2.71
C ARG A 139 8.80 5.29 1.92
N ARG A 140 9.34 5.65 0.75
CA ARG A 140 8.76 6.70 -0.11
C ARG A 140 7.35 6.32 -0.57
N LEU A 141 7.15 5.08 -1.03
CA LEU A 141 5.83 4.58 -1.42
C LEU A 141 4.83 4.65 -0.26
N SER A 142 5.25 4.24 0.94
CA SER A 142 4.41 4.34 2.15
C SER A 142 4.05 5.79 2.49
N ILE A 143 4.99 6.73 2.38
CA ILE A 143 4.73 8.15 2.67
C ILE A 143 3.74 8.73 1.65
N ILE A 144 3.94 8.47 0.34
CA ILE A 144 3.07 8.97 -0.72
C ILE A 144 1.63 8.42 -0.57
N SER A 145 1.50 7.11 -0.31
CA SER A 145 0.20 6.48 -0.03
C SER A 145 -0.48 7.10 1.20
N THR A 146 0.29 7.39 2.24
CA THR A 146 -0.23 8.01 3.47
C THR A 146 -0.69 9.45 3.22
N THR A 147 0.15 10.29 2.61
CA THR A 147 -0.18 11.70 2.38
C THR A 147 -1.38 11.84 1.46
N SER A 148 -1.44 11.08 0.36
CA SER A 148 -2.57 11.10 -0.56
C SER A 148 -3.88 10.69 0.12
N MET A 149 -3.87 9.64 0.95
CA MET A 149 -5.07 9.17 1.65
C MET A 149 -5.58 10.18 2.69
N TYR A 150 -4.69 10.80 3.47
CA TYR A 150 -5.10 11.81 4.45
C TYR A 150 -5.57 13.12 3.80
N ILE A 151 -4.94 13.56 2.71
CA ILE A 151 -5.37 14.77 1.99
C ILE A 151 -6.78 14.55 1.42
N ALA A 152 -7.01 13.46 0.69
CA ALA A 152 -8.33 13.14 0.15
C ALA A 152 -9.37 12.97 1.27
N GLY A 153 -8.98 12.34 2.37
CA GLY A 153 -9.84 12.11 3.51
C GLY A 153 -10.25 13.36 4.28
N PHE A 154 -9.30 14.29 4.45
CA PHE A 154 -9.55 15.60 5.05
C PHE A 154 -10.56 16.37 4.20
N ILE A 155 -10.33 16.47 2.89
CA ILE A 155 -11.26 17.16 1.97
C ILE A 155 -12.67 16.57 2.08
N TYR A 156 -12.79 15.23 2.09
CA TYR A 156 -14.08 14.54 2.17
C TYR A 156 -14.82 14.79 3.49
N HIS A 157 -14.13 14.78 4.64
CA HIS A 157 -14.79 14.93 5.94
C HIS A 157 -15.00 16.39 6.37
N THR A 158 -14.16 17.33 5.93
CA THR A 158 -14.17 18.72 6.44
C THR A 158 -14.56 19.77 5.42
N ILE A 159 -14.33 19.55 4.12
CA ILE A 159 -14.63 20.55 3.09
C ILE A 159 -15.97 20.22 2.44
N LEU A 160 -16.12 18.98 1.97
CA LEU A 160 -17.30 18.56 1.22
C LEU A 160 -18.64 18.80 1.96
N PRO A 161 -18.81 18.45 3.26
CA PRO A 161 -20.09 18.61 3.93
C PRO A 161 -20.56 20.06 4.01
N PHE A 162 -19.63 21.01 4.13
CA PHE A 162 -19.95 22.44 4.22
C PHE A 162 -20.06 23.13 2.86
N CYS A 163 -19.49 22.54 1.80
CA CYS A 163 -19.66 23.02 0.43
C CYS A 163 -21.01 22.59 -0.19
N THR A 164 -21.66 21.56 0.34
CA THR A 164 -22.94 21.04 -0.15
C THR A 164 -24.09 21.46 0.77
N VAL A 165 -25.10 22.13 0.21
CA VAL A 165 -26.29 22.53 0.97
C VAL A 165 -27.23 21.33 1.12
N HIS A 166 -27.51 20.92 2.36
CA HIS A 166 -28.40 19.80 2.66
C HIS A 166 -29.79 20.33 3.06
N LYS A 167 -30.77 20.19 2.16
CA LYS A 167 -32.17 20.57 2.42
C LYS A 167 -33.06 19.35 2.45
N VAL A 168 -33.92 19.26 3.46
CA VAL A 168 -35.04 18.30 3.50
C VAL A 168 -36.33 19.12 3.57
N GLY A 169 -37.07 19.13 2.46
CA GLY A 169 -38.21 20.04 2.30
C GLY A 169 -37.77 21.51 2.31
N ASN A 170 -38.32 22.31 3.23
CA ASN A 170 -38.05 23.75 3.34
C ASN A 170 -36.99 24.10 4.42
N GLU A 171 -36.52 23.11 5.18
CA GLU A 171 -35.54 23.31 6.26
C GLU A 171 -34.12 22.92 5.80
N THR A 172 -33.14 23.73 6.23
CA THR A 172 -31.72 23.44 5.99
C THR A 172 -31.17 22.65 7.18
N ILE A 173 -30.72 21.43 6.92
CA ILE A 173 -30.18 20.51 7.93
C ILE A 173 -28.67 20.72 8.05
N ARG A 174 -28.11 20.56 9.25
CA ARG A 174 -26.66 20.64 9.43
C ARG A 174 -25.97 19.45 8.75
N PRO A 175 -24.87 19.68 8.02
CA PRO A 175 -24.28 18.66 7.16
C PRO A 175 -23.56 17.57 7.96
N LEU A 176 -23.89 16.32 7.69
CA LEU A 176 -23.20 15.16 8.26
C LEU A 176 -22.55 14.35 7.14
N VAL A 177 -21.31 13.89 7.37
CA VAL A 177 -20.55 13.09 6.39
C VAL A 177 -21.25 11.76 6.10
N TYR A 178 -21.84 11.16 7.14
CA TYR A 178 -22.69 9.98 7.03
C TYR A 178 -24.11 10.36 7.37
N PRO A 179 -25.09 10.02 6.51
CA PRO A 179 -26.47 10.31 6.83
C PRO A 179 -26.90 9.44 8.01
N THR A 180 -27.72 10.03 8.86
CA THR A 180 -28.17 9.44 10.12
C THR A 180 -29.67 9.20 10.04
N TYR A 181 -30.12 8.06 10.55
CA TYR A 181 -31.54 7.69 10.54
C TYR A 181 -32.40 8.80 11.16
N SER A 182 -33.48 9.17 10.47
CA SER A 182 -34.30 10.36 10.71
C SER A 182 -34.94 10.39 12.11
N GLN A 183 -35.19 9.23 12.73
CA GLN A 183 -35.70 9.16 14.10
C GLN A 183 -34.69 9.59 15.17
N PHE A 184 -33.40 9.68 14.83
CA PHE A 184 -32.38 10.29 15.69
C PHE A 184 -32.40 11.83 15.57
N TYR A 185 -33.58 12.45 15.70
CA TYR A 185 -33.79 13.90 15.55
C TYR A 185 -32.87 14.77 16.43
N GLN A 186 -32.47 14.24 17.59
CA GLN A 186 -31.54 14.87 18.52
C GLN A 186 -30.14 15.14 17.91
N THR A 187 -29.78 14.49 16.81
CA THR A 187 -28.47 14.64 16.13
C THR A 187 -28.24 16.02 15.51
N GLN A 188 -29.29 16.82 15.37
CA GLN A 188 -29.21 18.19 14.84
C GLN A 188 -29.09 19.26 15.95
N MET A 189 -29.27 18.87 17.22
CA MET A 189 -29.17 19.77 18.37
C MET A 189 -27.75 19.84 18.91
N SER A 190 -27.31 21.02 19.33
CA SER A 190 -26.04 21.18 20.05
C SER A 190 -26.22 20.79 21.53
N PRO A 191 -25.32 20.02 22.16
CA PRO A 191 -23.97 19.62 21.70
C PRO A 191 -23.88 18.26 20.98
N ILE A 192 -25.02 17.60 20.74
CA ILE A 192 -25.07 16.22 20.19
C ILE A 192 -24.54 16.19 18.76
N TYR A 193 -24.90 17.17 17.95
CA TYR A 193 -24.39 17.33 16.58
C TYR A 193 -22.85 17.34 16.54
N GLU A 194 -22.22 18.16 17.40
CA GLU A 194 -20.77 18.28 17.43
C GLU A 194 -20.10 16.97 17.85
N ILE A 195 -20.70 16.22 18.78
CA ILE A 195 -20.22 14.90 19.22
C ILE A 195 -20.32 13.88 18.07
N VAL A 196 -21.46 13.84 17.37
CA VAL A 196 -21.68 12.93 16.23
C VAL A 196 -20.71 13.26 15.09
N TYR A 197 -20.54 14.55 14.77
CA TYR A 197 -19.62 15.00 13.74
C TYR A 197 -18.15 14.65 14.09
N LEU A 198 -17.74 14.84 15.34
CA LEU A 198 -16.42 14.40 15.81
C LEU A 198 -16.26 12.88 15.71
N ALA A 199 -17.28 12.10 16.06
CA ALA A 199 -17.25 10.64 15.89
C ALA A 199 -17.09 10.23 14.41
N HIS A 200 -17.75 10.93 13.48
CA HIS A 200 -17.57 10.72 12.04
C HIS A 200 -16.14 11.08 11.58
N CYS A 201 -15.55 12.16 12.09
CA CYS A 201 -14.14 12.49 11.81
C CYS A 201 -13.18 11.42 12.35
N VAL A 202 -13.44 10.87 13.53
CA VAL A 202 -12.65 9.75 14.10
C VAL A 202 -12.82 8.47 13.27
N CYS A 203 -14.04 8.20 12.76
CA CYS A 203 -14.31 7.13 11.81
C CYS A 203 -13.46 7.30 10.53
N GLY A 204 -13.55 8.46 9.87
CA GLY A 204 -12.73 8.82 8.72
C GLY A 204 -11.24 8.62 8.96
N TYR A 205 -10.72 9.22 10.02
CA TYR A 205 -9.33 9.07 10.45
C TYR A 205 -8.93 7.60 10.58
N THR A 206 -9.75 6.78 11.24
CA THR A 206 -9.49 5.35 11.42
C THR A 206 -9.41 4.64 10.07
N MET A 207 -10.35 4.88 9.16
CA MET A 207 -10.36 4.25 7.82
C MET A 207 -9.11 4.58 6.99
N TYR A 208 -8.71 5.85 6.95
CA TYR A 208 -7.54 6.30 6.20
C TYR A 208 -6.26 5.72 6.79
N THR A 209 -6.15 5.73 8.12
CA THR A 209 -4.99 5.20 8.84
C THR A 209 -4.83 3.70 8.64
N VAL A 210 -5.93 2.93 8.65
CA VAL A 210 -5.93 1.48 8.40
C VAL A 210 -5.49 1.16 6.98
N THR A 211 -6.03 1.88 6.01
CA THR A 211 -5.72 1.67 4.60
C THR A 211 -4.26 2.02 4.32
N ALA A 212 -3.82 3.24 4.68
CA ALA A 212 -2.44 3.69 4.50
C ALA A 212 -1.44 2.83 5.28
N GLY A 213 -1.75 2.45 6.52
CA GLY A 213 -0.91 1.59 7.35
C GLY A 213 -0.73 0.19 6.76
N SER A 214 -1.80 -0.41 6.21
CA SER A 214 -1.74 -1.71 5.55
C SER A 214 -0.89 -1.70 4.27
N CYS A 215 -1.10 -0.69 3.41
CA CYS A 215 -0.34 -0.50 2.18
C CYS A 215 1.12 -0.18 2.49
N GLY A 216 1.38 0.63 3.52
CA GLY A 216 2.73 0.97 3.97
C GLY A 216 3.52 -0.24 4.46
N LEU A 217 2.91 -1.11 5.28
CA LEU A 217 3.54 -2.36 5.70
C LEU A 217 3.84 -3.29 4.52
N ALA A 218 2.89 -3.43 3.59
CA ALA A 218 3.09 -4.25 2.39
C ALA A 218 4.24 -3.73 1.53
N ALA A 219 4.30 -2.40 1.31
CA ALA A 219 5.38 -1.77 0.58
C ALA A 219 6.75 -2.03 1.22
N ILE A 220 6.87 -1.90 2.54
CA ILE A 220 8.12 -2.14 3.25
C ILE A 220 8.54 -3.62 3.16
N PHE A 221 7.62 -4.56 3.43
CA PHE A 221 7.98 -5.99 3.43
C PHE A 221 8.37 -6.49 2.05
N VAL A 222 7.63 -6.10 1.00
CA VAL A 222 7.95 -6.60 -0.33
C VAL A 222 9.20 -5.92 -0.89
N THR A 223 9.39 -4.62 -0.67
CA THR A 223 10.65 -3.97 -1.10
C THR A 223 11.86 -4.56 -0.37
N HIS A 224 11.74 -4.91 0.91
CA HIS A 224 12.78 -5.65 1.64
C HIS A 224 13.04 -7.03 1.00
N ALA A 225 11.99 -7.79 0.66
CA ALA A 225 12.13 -9.07 -0.03
C ALA A 225 12.83 -8.92 -1.40
N CYS A 226 12.44 -7.92 -2.21
CA CYS A 226 13.11 -7.61 -3.47
C CYS A 226 14.58 -7.24 -3.27
N GLY A 227 14.90 -6.50 -2.21
CA GLY A 227 16.28 -6.17 -1.85
C GLY A 227 17.11 -7.39 -1.47
N GLN A 228 16.54 -8.34 -0.72
CA GLN A 228 17.20 -9.61 -0.40
C GLN A 228 17.47 -10.44 -1.66
N ILE A 229 16.49 -10.51 -2.57
CA ILE A 229 16.66 -11.23 -3.85
C ILE A 229 17.80 -10.62 -4.66
N ASP A 230 17.85 -9.29 -4.77
CA ASP A 230 18.92 -8.61 -5.51
C ASP A 230 20.30 -8.76 -4.86
N VAL A 231 20.38 -8.79 -3.52
CA VAL A 231 21.63 -9.10 -2.79
C VAL A 231 22.11 -10.52 -3.12
N ILE A 232 21.20 -11.49 -3.17
CA ILE A 232 21.54 -12.87 -3.54
C ILE A 232 22.01 -12.91 -5.00
N ALA A 233 21.29 -12.25 -5.91
CA ALA A 233 21.66 -12.17 -7.32
C ALA A 233 23.06 -11.54 -7.52
N SER A 234 23.38 -10.44 -6.82
CA SER A 234 24.70 -9.81 -6.93
C SER A 234 25.83 -10.70 -6.41
N ARG A 235 25.59 -11.45 -5.33
CA ARG A 235 26.58 -12.41 -4.82
C ARG A 235 26.83 -13.58 -5.78
N LEU A 236 25.78 -14.04 -6.48
CA LEU A 236 25.89 -15.07 -7.51
C LEU A 236 26.67 -14.55 -8.74
N GLU A 237 26.43 -13.30 -9.13
CA GLU A 237 27.21 -12.64 -10.21
C GLU A 237 28.68 -12.44 -9.83
N ASP A 238 28.98 -12.03 -8.60
CA ASP A 238 30.37 -11.83 -8.14
C ASP A 238 31.14 -13.16 -8.06
N LEU A 239 30.47 -14.27 -7.70
CA LEU A 239 31.03 -15.62 -7.77
C LEU A 239 31.37 -16.03 -9.21
N SER A 240 30.58 -15.58 -10.19
CA SER A 240 30.83 -15.80 -11.62
C SER A 240 31.94 -14.89 -12.16
N ARG A 241 32.00 -13.62 -11.73
CA ARG A 241 33.00 -12.62 -12.15
C ARG A 241 34.39 -12.80 -11.54
N GLY A 242 34.53 -13.61 -10.48
CA GLY A 242 35.83 -13.98 -9.89
C GLY A 242 36.76 -14.77 -10.84
N LYS A 243 36.29 -15.15 -12.03
CA LYS A 243 37.11 -15.67 -13.13
C LYS A 243 37.04 -14.71 -14.32
N ASN A 244 38.12 -13.92 -14.46
CA ASN A 244 38.59 -13.13 -15.61
C ASN A 244 37.56 -12.82 -16.72
N PHE A 245 37.14 -11.56 -16.80
CA PHE A 245 36.61 -10.97 -18.03
C PHE A 245 37.56 -9.88 -18.53
N GLU A 246 38.54 -10.29 -19.32
CA GLU A 246 39.17 -9.37 -20.25
C GLU A 246 38.16 -9.02 -21.35
N ARG A 247 38.21 -7.72 -21.68
CA ARG A 247 37.81 -7.10 -22.96
C ARG A 247 36.36 -6.62 -23.07
N SER A 248 36.27 -5.32 -22.84
CA SER A 248 35.22 -4.39 -23.19
C SER A 248 34.88 -4.34 -24.68
N SER A 249 33.59 -4.46 -25.00
CA SER A 249 32.77 -3.51 -25.77
C SER A 249 31.32 -3.92 -25.46
N ASP A 250 30.36 -3.08 -25.10
CA ASP A 250 30.09 -1.71 -25.49
C ASP A 250 29.23 -1.07 -24.37
N VAL A 251 29.84 -0.17 -23.60
CA VAL A 251 29.18 0.54 -22.50
C VAL A 251 28.24 1.62 -23.03
N ASN A 252 28.50 2.13 -24.24
CA ASN A 252 27.75 3.22 -24.86
C ASN A 252 26.40 2.75 -25.41
N GLN A 253 26.32 1.54 -25.96
CA GLN A 253 25.06 0.94 -26.40
C GLN A 253 24.11 0.61 -25.23
N ARG A 254 24.65 0.27 -24.06
CA ARG A 254 23.88 0.09 -22.82
C ARG A 254 23.35 1.40 -22.24
N ILE A 255 24.15 2.47 -22.30
CA ILE A 255 23.72 3.82 -21.88
C ILE A 255 22.67 4.37 -22.85
N ALA A 256 22.82 4.17 -24.17
CA ALA A 256 21.85 4.59 -25.18
C ALA A 256 20.48 3.89 -25.03
N ALA A 257 20.47 2.60 -24.67
CA ALA A 257 19.23 1.87 -24.38
C ALA A 257 18.52 2.37 -23.10
N ILE A 258 19.29 2.74 -22.07
CA ILE A 258 18.76 3.29 -20.82
C ILE A 258 18.20 4.72 -21.03
N VAL A 259 18.88 5.55 -21.80
CA VAL A 259 18.42 6.91 -22.17
C VAL A 259 17.17 6.83 -23.07
N SER A 260 17.13 5.90 -24.02
CA SER A 260 15.96 5.61 -24.88
C SER A 260 14.74 5.13 -24.08
N GLY A 261 14.94 4.39 -22.99
CA GLY A 261 13.88 3.98 -22.08
C GLY A 261 13.36 5.14 -21.21
N HIS A 262 14.26 6.00 -20.73
CA HIS A 262 13.90 7.13 -19.85
C HIS A 262 13.15 8.25 -20.60
N VAL A 263 13.56 8.58 -21.83
CA VAL A 263 12.88 9.57 -22.68
C VAL A 263 11.49 9.10 -23.10
N ARG A 264 11.28 7.79 -23.28
CA ARG A 264 9.98 7.20 -23.64
C ARG A 264 8.99 7.24 -22.49
N ILE A 265 9.47 7.07 -21.26
CA ILE A 265 8.68 7.23 -20.04
C ILE A 265 8.32 8.71 -19.82
N LEU A 266 9.25 9.65 -20.06
CA LEU A 266 8.97 11.08 -19.94
C LEU A 266 7.95 11.57 -20.97
N ARG A 267 8.00 11.09 -22.21
CA ARG A 267 6.96 11.39 -23.24
C ARG A 267 5.61 10.76 -22.90
N PHE A 268 5.60 9.56 -22.34
CA PHE A 268 4.37 8.91 -21.88
C PHE A 268 3.75 9.68 -20.70
N CYS A 269 4.55 10.17 -19.76
CA CYS A 269 4.08 11.03 -18.67
C CYS A 269 3.58 12.40 -19.19
N ALA A 270 4.24 13.01 -20.17
CA ALA A 270 3.78 14.26 -20.78
C ALA A 270 2.46 14.08 -21.55
N ALA A 271 2.28 12.98 -22.28
CA ALA A 271 1.02 12.65 -22.97
C ALA A 271 -0.13 12.35 -21.98
N VAL A 272 0.17 11.69 -20.85
CA VAL A 272 -0.82 11.50 -19.77
C VAL A 272 -1.18 12.85 -19.10
N GLN A 273 -0.26 13.80 -19.08
CA GLN A 273 -0.46 15.14 -18.51
C GLN A 273 -1.26 16.07 -19.44
N GLU A 274 -1.14 15.92 -20.77
CA GLU A 274 -2.02 16.59 -21.76
C GLU A 274 -3.43 15.99 -21.81
N ILE A 275 -3.61 14.68 -21.60
CA ILE A 275 -4.94 14.04 -21.53
C ILE A 275 -5.74 14.48 -20.28
N LEU A 276 -5.06 15.04 -19.28
CA LEU A 276 -5.68 15.46 -18.01
C LEU A 276 -6.04 16.95 -17.95
N GLN A 277 -5.85 17.72 -19.03
CA GLN A 277 -6.32 19.10 -19.12
C GLN A 277 -7.16 19.31 -20.38
N GLU A 278 -8.47 19.08 -20.24
CA GLU A 278 -9.48 19.89 -20.94
C GLU A 278 -10.86 19.78 -20.24
N ASP A 279 -11.29 20.95 -19.73
CA ASP A 279 -12.62 21.51 -19.46
C ASP A 279 -13.77 20.64 -18.92
N TRP A 280 -14.13 20.91 -17.66
CA TRP A 280 -15.53 20.88 -17.22
C TRP A 280 -15.85 22.09 -16.36
N GLN A 281 -16.62 23.00 -16.95
CA GLN A 281 -17.24 24.13 -16.27
C GLN A 281 -18.69 23.76 -15.88
N ASP A 282 -18.98 24.14 -14.64
CA ASP A 282 -20.26 24.38 -13.98
C ASP A 282 -20.95 23.30 -13.12
N SER A 283 -21.48 23.84 -12.01
CA SER A 283 -21.80 23.29 -10.69
C SER A 283 -22.22 21.81 -10.52
N ASP A 284 -21.27 20.98 -10.06
CA ASP A 284 -21.32 20.16 -8.81
C ASP A 284 -19.89 19.64 -8.48
N THR A 285 -18.90 20.48 -8.80
CA THR A 285 -17.52 20.10 -9.13
C THR A 285 -16.74 19.61 -7.90
N VAL A 286 -17.03 20.14 -6.71
CA VAL A 286 -16.29 19.78 -5.48
C VAL A 286 -16.57 18.35 -5.04
N GLY A 287 -17.81 17.87 -5.20
CA GLY A 287 -18.18 16.49 -4.88
C GLY A 287 -17.55 15.49 -5.83
N LEU A 288 -17.76 15.69 -7.15
CA LEU A 288 -17.22 14.81 -8.17
C LEU A 288 -15.69 14.77 -8.16
N THR A 289 -15.03 15.93 -8.01
CA THR A 289 -13.57 15.98 -7.86
C THR A 289 -13.10 15.24 -6.62
N THR A 290 -13.80 15.34 -5.48
CA THR A 290 -13.41 14.62 -4.26
C THR A 290 -13.61 13.10 -4.38
N TYR A 291 -14.72 12.65 -4.96
CA TYR A 291 -14.94 11.22 -5.24
C TYR A 291 -13.94 10.68 -6.27
N PHE A 292 -13.60 11.47 -7.29
CA PHE A 292 -12.58 11.13 -8.28
C PHE A 292 -11.19 11.05 -7.65
N LEU A 293 -10.81 11.99 -6.78
CA LEU A 293 -9.54 11.97 -6.04
C LEU A 293 -9.45 10.75 -5.11
N LEU A 294 -10.53 10.38 -4.42
CA LEU A 294 -10.59 9.16 -3.60
C LEU A 294 -10.46 7.91 -4.47
N PHE A 295 -11.12 7.87 -5.63
CA PHE A 295 -11.04 6.77 -6.58
C PHE A 295 -9.62 6.62 -7.16
N VAL A 296 -9.00 7.71 -7.60
CA VAL A 296 -7.61 7.73 -8.09
C VAL A 296 -6.64 7.27 -7.00
N SER A 297 -6.83 7.75 -5.76
CA SER A 297 -6.04 7.30 -4.62
C SER A 297 -6.19 5.79 -4.37
N PHE A 298 -7.42 5.27 -4.44
CA PHE A 298 -7.68 3.84 -4.28
C PHE A 298 -7.05 3.00 -5.40
N CYS A 299 -7.23 3.43 -6.65
CA CYS A 299 -6.62 2.81 -7.83
C CYS A 299 -5.09 2.82 -7.74
N PHE A 300 -4.49 3.92 -7.27
CA PHE A 300 -3.05 4.02 -7.04
C PHE A 300 -2.56 3.05 -5.95
N ASN A 301 -3.29 2.92 -4.85
CA ASN A 301 -2.97 1.95 -3.79
C ASN A 301 -3.07 0.50 -4.29
N MET A 302 -4.10 0.18 -5.08
CA MET A 302 -4.25 -1.13 -5.69
C MET A 302 -3.14 -1.40 -6.73
N TYR A 303 -2.83 -0.41 -7.57
CA TYR A 303 -1.74 -0.45 -8.53
C TYR A 303 -0.41 -0.72 -7.84
N ILE A 304 -0.11 -0.02 -6.73
CA ILE A 304 1.12 -0.26 -5.96
C ILE A 304 1.18 -1.72 -5.51
N LEU A 305 0.11 -2.29 -4.95
CA LEU A 305 0.09 -3.68 -4.50
C LEU A 305 0.31 -4.67 -5.65
N CYS A 306 -0.31 -4.44 -6.80
CA CYS A 306 -0.17 -5.27 -7.99
C CYS A 306 1.21 -5.13 -8.66
N TYR A 307 1.76 -3.92 -8.74
CA TYR A 307 3.11 -3.65 -9.21
C TYR A 307 4.15 -4.34 -8.33
N ILE A 308 3.95 -4.26 -7.01
CA ILE A 308 4.78 -4.92 -6.02
C ILE A 308 4.74 -6.44 -6.17
N GLY A 309 3.55 -7.02 -6.38
CA GLY A 309 3.37 -8.45 -6.62
C GLY A 309 4.06 -8.93 -7.91
N GLU A 310 3.92 -8.16 -9.00
CA GLU A 310 4.57 -8.41 -10.28
C GLU A 310 6.10 -8.36 -10.14
N LEU A 311 6.61 -7.35 -9.46
CA LEU A 311 8.05 -7.18 -9.23
C LEU A 311 8.63 -8.35 -8.44
N LEU A 312 7.95 -8.81 -7.38
CA LEU A 312 8.39 -9.97 -6.61
C LEU A 312 8.38 -11.25 -7.46
N MET A 313 7.33 -11.45 -8.25
CA MET A 313 7.22 -12.60 -9.14
C MET A 313 8.38 -12.60 -10.16
N ALA A 314 8.59 -11.49 -10.86
CA ALA A 314 9.67 -11.34 -11.84
C ALA A 314 11.05 -11.59 -11.21
N LYS A 315 11.30 -11.03 -10.03
CA LYS A 315 12.56 -11.22 -9.29
C LYS A 315 12.77 -12.66 -8.84
N SER A 316 11.72 -13.33 -8.38
CA SER A 316 11.81 -14.75 -7.96
C SER A 316 12.12 -15.68 -9.14
N THR A 317 11.53 -15.45 -10.32
CA THR A 317 11.83 -16.22 -11.54
C THR A 317 13.26 -15.95 -12.03
N GLN A 318 13.74 -14.70 -11.89
CA GLN A 318 15.09 -14.32 -12.31
C GLN A 318 16.17 -15.13 -11.60
N ILE A 319 15.99 -15.46 -10.31
CA ILE A 319 16.94 -16.28 -9.52
C ILE A 319 17.23 -17.62 -10.23
N GLY A 320 16.20 -18.26 -10.78
CA GLY A 320 16.33 -19.52 -11.51
C GLY A 320 17.22 -19.40 -12.73
N SER A 321 16.93 -18.41 -13.57
CA SER A 321 17.73 -18.13 -14.76
C SER A 321 19.19 -17.78 -14.42
N THR A 322 19.42 -16.97 -13.39
CA THR A 322 20.78 -16.63 -12.94
C THR A 322 21.52 -17.87 -12.43
N CYS A 323 20.87 -18.73 -11.64
CA CYS A 323 21.49 -19.96 -11.14
C CYS A 323 21.81 -20.95 -12.27
N PHE A 324 20.95 -21.02 -13.29
CA PHE A 324 21.18 -21.87 -14.47
C PHE A 324 22.36 -21.40 -15.32
N MET A 325 22.55 -20.09 -15.44
CA MET A 325 23.62 -19.47 -16.23
C MET A 325 24.99 -19.44 -15.53
N ILE A 326 25.08 -19.93 -14.29
CA ILE A 326 26.37 -20.10 -13.61
C ILE A 326 27.11 -21.27 -14.26
N ASP A 327 28.43 -21.16 -14.40
CA ASP A 327 29.31 -22.22 -14.88
C ASP A 327 29.41 -23.38 -13.87
N TRP A 328 28.31 -24.12 -13.69
CA TRP A 328 28.12 -25.19 -12.71
C TRP A 328 29.16 -26.30 -12.86
N TYR A 329 29.65 -26.53 -14.08
CA TYR A 329 30.69 -27.50 -14.39
C TYR A 329 32.07 -27.13 -13.80
N GLN A 330 32.27 -25.87 -13.40
CA GLN A 330 33.51 -25.41 -12.75
C GLN A 330 33.44 -25.42 -11.22
N LEU A 331 32.29 -25.80 -10.65
CA LEU A 331 32.05 -25.81 -9.20
C LEU A 331 32.22 -27.22 -8.61
N PRO A 332 32.62 -27.35 -7.34
CA PRO A 332 32.64 -28.64 -6.64
C PRO A 332 31.24 -29.28 -6.56
N ALA A 333 31.17 -30.61 -6.46
CA ALA A 333 29.91 -31.36 -6.53
C ALA A 333 28.85 -30.97 -5.47
N LYS A 334 29.26 -30.54 -4.27
CA LYS A 334 28.33 -30.10 -3.20
C LYS A 334 27.54 -28.82 -3.60
N PRO A 335 28.19 -27.69 -3.93
CA PRO A 335 27.52 -26.47 -4.42
C PRO A 335 26.62 -26.68 -5.64
N VAL A 336 27.00 -27.57 -6.57
CA VAL A 336 26.20 -27.88 -7.77
C VAL A 336 24.86 -28.49 -7.38
N ARG A 337 24.84 -29.40 -6.40
CA ARG A 337 23.60 -30.01 -5.90
C ARG A 337 22.69 -28.97 -5.24
N ASP A 338 23.26 -28.01 -4.52
CA ASP A 338 22.51 -26.94 -3.88
C ASP A 338 21.93 -25.96 -4.93
N LEU A 339 22.67 -25.66 -6.01
CA LEU A 339 22.17 -24.87 -7.15
C LEU A 339 20.99 -25.53 -7.87
N VAL A 340 21.04 -26.86 -8.07
CA VAL A 340 19.93 -27.61 -8.67
C VAL A 340 18.65 -27.48 -7.83
N LEU A 341 18.77 -27.51 -6.50
CA LEU A 341 17.64 -27.28 -5.59
C LEU A 341 17.09 -25.85 -5.71
N VAL A 342 17.95 -24.84 -5.82
CA VAL A 342 17.53 -23.45 -6.01
C VAL A 342 16.82 -23.25 -7.36
N ILE A 343 17.32 -23.87 -8.44
CA ILE A 343 16.66 -23.86 -9.75
C ILE A 343 15.29 -24.54 -9.67
N ALA A 344 15.21 -25.72 -9.05
CA ALA A 344 13.95 -26.42 -8.85
C ALA A 344 12.93 -25.60 -8.04
N MET A 345 13.37 -24.90 -7.00
CA MET A 345 12.51 -24.00 -6.21
C MET A 345 12.06 -22.77 -7.01
N SER A 346 12.93 -22.21 -7.87
CA SER A 346 12.61 -21.03 -8.68
C SER A 346 11.58 -21.29 -9.78
N ASN A 347 11.40 -22.54 -10.21
CA ASN A 347 10.32 -22.96 -11.12
C ASN A 347 8.92 -22.78 -10.49
N HIS A 348 8.87 -22.56 -9.18
CA HIS A 348 7.67 -22.14 -8.45
C HIS A 348 7.88 -20.72 -7.91
N PRO A 349 7.72 -19.68 -8.77
CA PRO A 349 7.97 -18.30 -8.37
C PRO A 349 7.09 -17.88 -7.20
N ILE A 350 7.61 -16.97 -6.38
CA ILE A 350 6.91 -16.48 -5.20
C ILE A 350 5.78 -15.57 -5.67
N LYS A 351 4.54 -16.04 -5.49
CA LYS A 351 3.32 -15.30 -5.81
C LYS A 351 2.63 -14.84 -4.53
N ILE A 352 2.22 -13.58 -4.51
CA ILE A 352 1.37 -13.05 -3.44
C ILE A 352 -0.07 -13.10 -3.93
N SER A 353 -0.91 -13.88 -3.24
CA SER A 353 -2.34 -13.97 -3.57
C SER A 353 -3.21 -13.15 -2.60
N ALA A 354 -4.17 -12.41 -3.15
CA ALA A 354 -5.26 -11.81 -2.41
C ALA A 354 -6.25 -12.91 -1.98
N GLY A 355 -6.31 -13.19 -0.67
CA GLY A 355 -7.26 -14.14 -0.11
C GLY A 355 -7.12 -15.59 -0.60
N ARG A 356 -5.97 -15.98 -1.18
CA ARG A 356 -5.75 -17.26 -1.91
C ARG A 356 -6.61 -17.47 -3.16
N MET A 357 -7.32 -16.44 -3.62
CA MET A 357 -8.21 -16.55 -4.77
C MET A 357 -7.61 -15.96 -6.04
N ILE A 358 -6.84 -14.88 -5.92
CA ILE A 358 -6.33 -14.13 -7.07
C ILE A 358 -4.89 -13.70 -6.81
N ASP A 359 -4.00 -13.95 -7.77
CA ASP A 359 -2.61 -13.49 -7.71
C ASP A 359 -2.52 -11.98 -7.96
N LEU A 360 -1.75 -11.28 -7.12
CA LEU A 360 -1.48 -9.85 -7.26
C LEU A 360 -0.48 -9.64 -8.40
N SER A 361 -1.00 -9.25 -9.56
CA SER A 361 -0.22 -8.95 -10.77
C SER A 361 -0.77 -7.70 -11.45
N LEU A 362 0.02 -7.11 -12.36
CA LEU A 362 -0.47 -5.98 -13.18
C LEU A 362 -1.62 -6.41 -14.10
N ALA A 363 -1.63 -7.66 -14.55
CA ALA A 363 -2.73 -8.23 -15.33
C ALA A 363 -4.04 -8.28 -14.52
N THR A 364 -3.97 -8.69 -13.26
CA THR A 364 -5.14 -8.68 -12.36
C THR A 364 -5.67 -7.26 -12.14
N PHE A 365 -4.79 -6.28 -11.95
CA PHE A 365 -5.21 -4.87 -11.82
C PHE A 365 -5.95 -4.38 -13.08
N GLY A 366 -5.39 -4.65 -14.26
CA GLY A 366 -6.02 -4.31 -15.53
C GLY A 366 -7.40 -4.96 -15.69
N ASN A 367 -7.54 -6.23 -15.32
CA ASN A 367 -8.82 -6.93 -15.34
C ASN A 367 -9.84 -6.29 -14.39
N VAL A 368 -9.45 -5.92 -13.18
CA VAL A 368 -10.34 -5.27 -12.20
C VAL A 368 -10.81 -3.89 -12.69
N LEU A 369 -9.92 -3.08 -13.26
CA LEU A 369 -10.30 -1.81 -13.87
C LEU A 369 -11.27 -2.01 -15.04
N LYS A 370 -10.97 -2.96 -15.92
CA LYS A 370 -11.82 -3.29 -17.07
C LYS A 370 -13.21 -3.74 -16.62
N THR A 371 -13.30 -4.63 -15.63
CA THR A 371 -14.61 -5.06 -15.08
C THR A 371 -15.35 -3.92 -14.42
N SER A 372 -14.66 -3.05 -13.66
CA SER A 372 -15.29 -1.88 -13.01
C SER A 372 -15.87 -0.91 -14.03
N LEU A 373 -15.14 -0.62 -15.11
CA LEU A 373 -15.61 0.21 -16.21
C LEU A 373 -16.78 -0.45 -16.95
N ALA A 374 -16.75 -1.77 -17.17
CA ALA A 374 -17.86 -2.49 -17.77
C ALA A 374 -19.14 -2.43 -16.92
N TYR A 375 -19.04 -2.60 -15.60
CA TYR A 375 -20.18 -2.43 -14.70
C TYR A 375 -20.69 -0.99 -14.68
N LEU A 376 -19.79 0.00 -14.71
CA LEU A 376 -20.17 1.41 -14.78
C LEU A 376 -20.90 1.73 -16.10
N SER A 377 -20.42 1.22 -17.23
CA SER A 377 -21.11 1.34 -18.52
C SER A 377 -22.49 0.70 -18.48
N PHE A 378 -22.61 -0.51 -17.92
CA PHE A 378 -23.89 -1.20 -17.78
C PHE A 378 -24.88 -0.43 -16.89
N LEU A 379 -24.43 0.05 -15.73
CA LEU A 379 -25.27 0.87 -14.83
C LEU A 379 -25.68 2.18 -15.48
N ARG A 380 -24.79 2.83 -16.25
CA ARG A 380 -25.13 4.05 -16.99
C ARG A 380 -26.25 3.80 -18.00
N THR A 381 -26.23 2.65 -18.69
CA THR A 381 -27.28 2.25 -19.65
C THR A 381 -28.59 1.85 -18.99
N LEU A 382 -28.59 1.47 -17.71
CA LEU A 382 -29.82 1.14 -16.97
C LEU A 382 -30.46 2.35 -16.27
N VAL A 383 -29.67 3.39 -15.99
CA VAL A 383 -30.10 4.58 -15.23
C VAL A 383 -30.42 5.76 -16.15
N MET A 384 -29.82 5.84 -17.34
CA MET A 384 -30.30 6.67 -18.46
C MET A 384 -31.33 5.90 -19.26
#